data_AF-A0AAU9VYP3-F1
#
_entry.id   AF-A0AAU9VYP3-F1
#
_cell.length_a   1.000
_cell.length_b   1.000
_cell.length_c   1.000
_cell.angle_alpha   90.00
_cell.angle_beta   90.00
_cell.angle_gamma   90.00
#
_symmetry.space_group_name_H-M   'P 1'
#
loop_
_entity.id
_entity.type
_entity.pdbx_description
1 polymer ?
#
loop_
_entity_poly.entity_id
_entity_poly.type
_entity_poly.pdbx_seq_one_letter_code
_entity_poly.pdbx_strand_id
1 'polypeptide(L)'
;MCSSPKYIVFEEELLNLFGRCLECGDEVLEKELLEKGGALKVTTLCKNSHSKEWVSQPLVNRAAAGNVLLSGAILFTGNTFSRVSEVASAINLAFLSKSDYHNWQKKYLFPVINDRWQQEKAAVLTDLLDRKLSHSPRGWTL
;
A
#
# COMPACT_ATOMS: atom_id res chain seq x y z
N MET A 1 3.79 -9.83 -6.83
CA MET A 1 3.96 -8.93 -5.67
C MET A 1 5.12 -8.00 -5.96
N CYS A 2 5.05 -6.74 -5.50
CA CYS A 2 6.05 -5.70 -5.79
C CYS A 2 7.46 -6.18 -5.41
N SER A 3 8.35 -6.35 -6.40
CA SER A 3 9.57 -7.16 -6.34
C SER A 3 10.71 -6.56 -5.49
N SER A 4 10.72 -5.24 -5.28
CA SER A 4 11.76 -4.58 -4.50
C SER A 4 11.49 -4.62 -2.99
N PRO A 5 12.50 -4.77 -2.12
CA PRO A 5 12.35 -4.70 -0.66
C PRO A 5 11.91 -3.32 -0.17
N LYS A 6 11.25 -3.27 0.99
CA LYS A 6 10.85 -2.03 1.69
C LYS A 6 11.56 -2.05 3.04
N TYR A 7 12.18 -0.95 3.40
CA TYR A 7 12.98 -0.84 4.63
C TYR A 7 12.27 0.03 5.66
N ILE A 8 12.45 -0.30 6.93
CA ILE A 8 12.14 0.60 8.05
C ILE A 8 13.42 1.40 8.31
N VAL A 9 13.31 2.73 8.32
CA VAL A 9 14.42 3.65 8.54
C VAL A 9 14.01 4.59 9.66
N PHE A 10 14.91 4.83 10.61
CA PHE A 10 14.65 5.71 11.74
C PHE A 10 14.74 7.17 11.27
N GLU A 11 13.98 8.06 11.90
CA GLU A 11 13.89 9.46 11.47
C GLU A 11 15.26 10.14 11.50
N GLU A 12 16.06 9.88 12.53
CA GLU A 12 17.38 10.48 12.71
C GLU A 12 18.34 10.06 11.57
N GLU A 13 18.36 8.78 11.23
CA GLU A 13 19.18 8.23 10.14
C GLU A 13 18.73 8.76 8.78
N LEU A 14 17.42 8.95 8.60
CA LEU A 14 16.88 9.52 7.38
C LEU A 14 17.23 11.01 7.25
N LEU A 15 17.12 11.78 8.34
CA LEU A 15 17.38 13.21 8.35
C LEU A 15 18.86 13.55 8.13
N ASN A 16 19.78 12.64 8.48
CA ASN A 16 21.20 12.77 8.15
C ASN A 16 21.47 12.92 6.65
N LEU A 17 20.58 12.41 5.79
CA LEU A 17 20.71 12.54 4.33
C LEU A 17 20.40 13.96 3.81
N PHE A 18 19.76 14.80 4.63
CA PHE A 18 19.30 16.15 4.23
C PHE A 18 20.17 17.27 4.80
N GLY A 19 21.44 17.00 5.11
CA GLY A 19 22.37 18.03 5.60
C GLY A 19 22.84 19.02 4.51
N ARG A 20 22.78 18.62 3.24
CA ARG A 20 23.26 19.40 2.09
C ARG A 20 22.18 19.53 1.02
N CYS A 21 22.17 20.68 0.34
CA CYS A 21 21.26 20.97 -0.74
C CYS A 21 21.51 20.03 -1.92
N LEU A 22 20.46 19.40 -2.43
CA LEU A 22 20.54 18.49 -3.57
C LEU A 22 20.83 19.21 -4.90
N GLU A 23 20.76 20.54 -4.94
CA GLU A 23 21.02 21.33 -6.15
C GLU A 23 22.43 21.92 -6.15
N CYS A 24 22.84 22.57 -5.06
CA CYS A 24 24.11 23.32 -5.01
C CYS A 24 25.11 22.79 -3.98
N GLY A 25 24.76 21.79 -3.17
CA GLY A 25 25.65 21.23 -2.15
C GLY A 25 25.89 22.11 -0.90
N ASP A 26 25.28 23.29 -0.82
CA ASP A 26 25.35 24.14 0.37
C ASP A 26 24.55 23.58 1.55
N GLU A 27 24.77 24.16 2.72
CA GLU A 27 24.06 23.80 3.95
C GLU A 27 22.54 24.00 3.82
N VAL A 28 21.79 22.98 4.28
CA VAL A 28 20.34 23.07 4.48
C VAL A 28 20.08 23.73 5.83
N LEU A 29 19.42 24.89 5.80
CA LEU A 29 19.12 25.68 7.00
C LEU A 29 17.84 25.19 7.68
N GLU A 30 16.84 24.80 6.90
CA GLU A 30 15.53 24.39 7.42
C GLU A 30 15.07 23.07 6.80
N LYS A 31 14.36 22.29 7.62
CA LYS A 31 13.72 21.03 7.24
C LYS A 31 12.29 21.05 7.77
N GLU A 32 11.33 20.91 6.88
CA GLU A 32 9.92 20.72 7.23
C GLU A 32 9.54 19.27 6.98
N LEU A 33 8.94 18.62 7.98
CA LEU A 33 8.49 17.24 7.91
C LEU A 33 6.97 17.22 7.85
N LEU A 34 6.43 16.45 6.91
CA LEU A 34 5.00 16.17 6.81
C LEU A 34 4.75 14.67 6.75
N GLU A 35 4.12 14.14 7.79
CA GLU A 35 3.70 12.75 7.86
C GLU A 35 2.27 12.54 7.35
N LYS A 36 2.05 11.44 6.62
CA LYS A 36 0.71 10.91 6.27
C LYS A 36 0.68 9.40 6.39
N GLY A 37 0.32 8.92 7.58
CA GLY A 37 0.41 7.50 7.91
C GLY A 37 1.87 7.05 7.84
N GLY A 38 2.16 5.92 7.19
CA GLY A 38 3.56 5.48 7.01
C GLY A 38 4.36 6.27 5.96
N ALA A 39 3.90 7.45 5.52
CA ALA A 39 4.56 8.28 4.52
C ALA A 39 5.16 9.52 5.15
N LEU A 40 6.44 9.76 4.90
CA LEU A 40 7.11 11.03 5.20
C LEU A 40 7.39 11.81 3.92
N LYS A 41 7.09 13.11 3.95
CA LYS A 41 7.61 14.14 3.04
C LYS A 41 8.57 15.03 3.82
N VAL A 42 9.72 15.33 3.21
CA VAL A 42 10.71 16.28 3.74
C VAL A 42 10.84 17.41 2.73
N THR A 43 10.65 18.65 3.19
CA THR A 43 10.96 19.86 2.41
C THR A 43 12.21 20.50 3.00
N THR A 44 13.23 20.72 2.19
CA THR A 44 14.49 21.35 2.62
C THR A 44 14.62 22.75 2.03
N LEU A 45 15.11 23.71 2.82
CA LEU A 45 15.50 25.04 2.34
C LEU A 45 16.99 25.27 2.63
N CYS A 46 17.76 25.63 1.60
CA CYS A 46 19.19 25.94 1.76
C CYS A 46 19.46 27.45 1.77
N LYS A 47 20.71 27.81 2.08
CA LYS A 47 21.19 29.21 2.12
C LYS A 47 21.02 29.98 0.81
N ASN A 48 21.03 29.29 -0.34
CA ASN A 48 20.80 29.91 -1.65
C ASN A 48 19.32 29.92 -2.05
N SER A 49 18.41 29.73 -1.09
CA SER A 49 16.95 29.75 -1.29
C SER A 49 16.41 28.65 -2.21
N HIS A 50 17.18 27.61 -2.50
CA HIS A 50 16.64 26.41 -3.16
C HIS A 50 15.75 25.65 -2.19
N SER A 51 14.52 25.35 -2.65
CA SER A 51 13.56 24.51 -1.95
C SER A 51 13.37 23.20 -2.70
N LYS A 52 13.55 22.09 -2.00
CA LYS A 52 13.40 20.74 -2.56
C LYS A 52 12.52 19.87 -1.70
N GLU A 53 11.64 19.12 -2.37
CA GLU A 53 10.78 18.14 -1.74
C GLU A 53 11.31 16.74 -2.01
N TRP A 54 11.34 15.92 -0.98
CA TRP A 54 11.58 14.48 -1.06
C TRP A 54 10.42 13.74 -0.42
N VAL A 55 10.04 12.61 -1.01
CA VAL A 55 8.98 11.73 -0.49
C VAL A 55 9.53 10.32 -0.33
N SER A 56 9.25 9.72 0.83
CA SER A 56 9.68 8.37 1.20
C SER A 56 9.09 7.25 0.34
N GLN A 57 7.99 7.53 -0.36
CA GLN A 57 7.30 6.53 -1.16
C GLN A 57 6.50 7.15 -2.31
N PRO A 58 6.32 6.42 -3.43
CA PRO A 58 5.53 6.89 -4.55
C PRO A 58 4.05 7.04 -4.20
N LEU A 59 3.39 7.95 -4.91
CA LEU A 59 1.94 8.14 -4.82
C LEU A 59 1.22 7.37 -5.94
N VAL A 60 0.23 6.57 -5.56
CA VAL A 60 -0.70 5.89 -6.46
C VAL A 60 -2.07 6.55 -6.29
N ASN A 61 -2.54 7.30 -7.30
CA ASN A 61 -3.84 7.99 -7.25
C ASN A 61 -4.03 8.82 -5.96
N ARG A 62 -2.99 9.58 -5.60
CA ARG A 62 -2.85 10.41 -4.37
C ARG A 62 -2.77 9.64 -3.05
N ALA A 63 -2.66 8.32 -3.08
CA ALA A 63 -2.40 7.48 -1.91
C ALA A 63 -0.93 7.10 -1.84
N ALA A 64 -0.32 7.17 -0.66
CA ALA A 64 1.03 6.65 -0.49
C ALA A 64 1.04 5.12 -0.68
N ALA A 65 1.90 4.61 -1.57
CA ALA A 65 1.84 3.22 -2.02
C ALA A 65 1.94 2.21 -0.86
N GLY A 66 2.81 2.45 0.11
CA GLY A 66 2.97 1.63 1.31
C GLY A 66 1.71 1.56 2.17
N ASN A 67 0.93 2.64 2.27
CA ASN A 67 -0.33 2.63 3.02
C ASN A 67 -1.37 1.71 2.34
N VAL A 68 -1.40 1.68 1.00
CA VAL A 68 -2.25 0.75 0.23
C VAL A 68 -1.75 -0.68 0.38
N LEU A 69 -0.44 -0.90 0.30
CA LEU A 69 0.17 -2.21 0.48
C LEU A 69 -0.06 -2.78 1.88
N LEU A 70 0.09 -1.97 2.94
CA LEU A 70 -0.20 -2.37 4.32
C LEU A 70 -1.67 -2.72 4.49
N SER A 71 -2.58 -1.91 3.95
CA SER A 71 -4.02 -2.23 3.95
C SER A 71 -4.32 -3.57 3.28
N GLY A 72 -3.64 -3.85 2.16
CA GLY A 72 -3.74 -5.12 1.45
C GLY A 72 -3.18 -6.28 2.26
N ALA A 73 -1.99 -6.11 2.83
CA ALA A 73 -1.33 -7.13 3.64
C ALA A 73 -2.19 -7.53 4.84
N ILE A 74 -2.74 -6.55 5.59
CA ILE A 74 -3.64 -6.81 6.72
C ILE A 74 -4.85 -7.63 6.24
N LEU A 75 -5.53 -7.19 5.18
CA LEU A 75 -6.72 -7.83 4.66
C LEU A 75 -6.47 -9.26 4.15
N PHE A 76 -5.46 -9.44 3.31
CA PHE A 76 -5.20 -10.70 2.61
C PHE A 76 -4.56 -11.76 3.51
N THR A 77 -3.91 -11.36 4.61
CA THR A 77 -3.39 -12.31 5.60
C THR A 77 -4.40 -12.66 6.70
N GLY A 78 -5.62 -12.11 6.64
CA GLY A 78 -6.65 -12.34 7.66
C GLY A 78 -6.37 -11.65 9.01
N ASN A 79 -5.45 -10.68 9.04
CA ASN A 79 -5.18 -9.90 10.24
C ASN A 79 -6.23 -8.81 10.47
N THR A 80 -6.35 -8.35 11.71
CA THR A 80 -7.17 -7.18 12.02
C THR A 80 -6.31 -5.92 12.04
N PHE A 81 -6.89 -4.79 11.64
CA PHE A 81 -6.22 -3.49 11.71
C PHE A 81 -5.71 -3.20 13.13
N SER A 82 -6.54 -3.43 14.16
CA SER A 82 -6.17 -3.15 15.55
C SER A 82 -4.91 -3.89 15.98
N ARG A 83 -4.80 -5.19 15.69
CA ARG A 83 -3.62 -5.98 16.08
C ARG A 83 -2.34 -5.48 15.43
N VAL A 84 -2.40 -5.14 14.14
CA VAL A 84 -1.22 -4.65 13.42
C VAL A 84 -0.88 -3.21 13.83
N SER A 85 -1.89 -2.38 14.09
CA SER A 85 -1.71 -1.03 14.63
C SER A 85 -1.09 -1.07 16.03
N GLU A 86 -1.49 -1.99 16.90
CA GLU A 86 -0.90 -2.18 18.24
C GLU A 86 0.58 -2.53 18.14
N VAL A 87 0.96 -3.42 17.21
CA VAL A 87 2.36 -3.75 16.93
C VAL A 87 3.14 -2.52 16.46
N ALA A 88 2.58 -1.74 15.53
CA ALA A 88 3.21 -0.51 15.05
C ALA A 88 3.40 0.51 16.19
N SER A 89 2.37 0.71 17.02
CA SER A 89 2.43 1.62 18.17
C SER A 89 3.44 1.18 19.23
N ALA A 90 3.63 -0.13 19.45
CA ALA A 90 4.57 -0.64 20.44
C ALA A 90 6.04 -0.27 20.15
N ILE A 91 6.36 0.05 18.89
CA ILE A 91 7.70 0.48 18.46
C ILE A 91 7.72 1.91 17.93
N ASN A 92 6.65 2.68 18.14
CA ASN A 92 6.48 4.04 17.62
C ASN A 92 6.66 4.16 16.09
N LEU A 93 6.15 3.18 15.33
CA LEU A 93 6.20 3.18 13.88
C LEU A 93 5.11 4.10 13.30
N ALA A 94 5.51 5.02 12.41
CA ALA A 94 4.58 5.83 11.61
C ALA A 94 3.64 4.91 10.80
N PHE A 95 2.33 5.07 11.00
CA PHE A 95 1.34 4.09 10.54
C PHE A 95 0.03 4.75 10.09
N LEU A 96 -0.63 4.14 9.10
CA LEU A 96 -1.89 4.65 8.57
C LEU A 96 -3.02 4.62 9.62
N SER A 97 -3.94 5.57 9.52
CA SER A 97 -5.13 5.60 10.37
C SER A 97 -6.13 4.48 10.01
N LYS A 98 -7.02 4.15 10.94
CA LYS A 98 -8.13 3.20 10.67
C LYS A 98 -9.06 3.69 9.55
N SER A 99 -9.26 5.01 9.48
CA SER A 99 -10.06 5.65 8.42
C SER A 99 -9.40 5.47 7.06
N ASP A 100 -8.08 5.70 6.98
CA ASP A 100 -7.30 5.47 5.76
C ASP A 100 -7.35 4.01 5.34
N TYR A 101 -7.15 3.08 6.28
CA TYR A 101 -7.24 1.64 6.02
C TYR A 101 -8.56 1.26 5.33
N HIS A 102 -9.70 1.67 5.89
CA HIS A 102 -11.00 1.39 5.28
C HIS A 102 -11.20 2.09 3.93
N ASN A 103 -10.69 3.32 3.78
CA ASN A 103 -10.76 4.06 2.53
C ASN A 103 -9.97 3.36 1.42
N TRP A 104 -8.74 2.92 1.70
CA TRP A 104 -7.89 2.22 0.75
C TRP A 104 -8.44 0.84 0.38
N GLN A 105 -9.04 0.13 1.33
CA GLN A 105 -9.75 -1.10 1.05
C GLN A 105 -10.88 -0.91 0.04
N LYS A 106 -11.77 0.05 0.31
CA LYS A 106 -12.90 0.35 -0.58
C LYS A 106 -12.45 0.79 -1.97
N LYS A 107 -11.41 1.62 -2.04
CA LYS A 107 -10.97 2.24 -3.29
C LYS A 107 -10.14 1.29 -4.17
N TYR A 108 -9.30 0.44 -3.58
CA TYR A 108 -8.32 -0.35 -4.35
C TYR A 108 -8.43 -1.86 -4.16
N LEU A 109 -8.77 -2.34 -2.96
CA LEU A 109 -8.65 -3.76 -2.64
C LEU A 109 -9.95 -4.53 -2.92
N PHE A 110 -11.09 -3.99 -2.50
CA PHE A 110 -12.39 -4.61 -2.75
C PHE A 110 -12.74 -4.75 -4.24
N PRO A 111 -12.44 -3.78 -5.13
CA PRO A 111 -12.65 -3.97 -6.56
C PRO A 111 -11.88 -5.18 -7.11
N VAL A 112 -10.62 -5.33 -6.72
CA VAL A 112 -9.76 -6.45 -7.15
C VAL A 112 -10.26 -7.79 -6.60
N ILE A 113 -10.67 -7.82 -5.33
CA ILE A 113 -11.26 -9.02 -4.71
C ILE A 113 -12.53 -9.42 -5.42
N ASN A 114 -13.43 -8.47 -5.68
CA ASN A 114 -14.70 -8.75 -6.34
C ASN A 114 -14.49 -9.24 -7.77
N ASP A 115 -13.59 -8.62 -8.53
CA ASP A 115 -13.25 -9.06 -9.88
C ASP A 115 -12.74 -10.51 -9.88
N ARG A 116 -11.77 -10.83 -9.00
CA ARG A 116 -11.27 -12.20 -8.87
C ARG A 116 -12.37 -13.17 -8.45
N TRP A 117 -13.23 -12.79 -7.51
CA TRP A 117 -14.36 -13.61 -7.08
C TRP A 117 -15.33 -13.92 -8.22
N GLN A 118 -15.66 -12.93 -9.06
CA GLN A 118 -16.54 -13.18 -10.23
C GLN A 118 -15.90 -14.15 -11.23
N GLN A 119 -14.60 -14.01 -11.49
CA GLN A 119 -13.85 -14.91 -12.37
C GLN A 119 -13.85 -16.35 -11.85
N GLU A 120 -13.53 -16.54 -10.57
CA GLU A 120 -13.53 -17.86 -9.93
C GLU A 120 -14.93 -18.48 -9.92
N LYS A 121 -15.96 -17.68 -9.58
CA LYS A 121 -17.35 -18.12 -9.61
C LYS A 121 -17.78 -18.59 -10.99
N ALA A 122 -17.41 -17.85 -12.04
CA ALA A 122 -17.72 -18.23 -13.43
C ALA A 122 -17.02 -19.52 -13.84
N ALA A 123 -15.74 -19.70 -13.45
CA ALA A 123 -14.98 -20.91 -13.71
C ALA A 123 -15.62 -22.13 -13.02
N VAL A 124 -15.97 -22.02 -11.74
CA VAL A 124 -16.64 -23.10 -10.99
C VAL A 124 -18.00 -23.43 -11.59
N LEU A 125 -18.80 -22.43 -11.97
CA LEU A 125 -20.11 -22.67 -12.59
C LEU A 125 -19.97 -23.42 -13.93
N THR A 126 -18.97 -23.07 -14.73
CA THR A 126 -18.68 -23.73 -16.02
C THR A 126 -18.32 -25.20 -15.80
N ASP A 127 -17.38 -25.50 -14.89
CA ASP A 127 -17.00 -26.87 -14.54
C ASP A 127 -18.19 -27.71 -14.03
N LEU A 128 -19.06 -27.13 -13.19
CA LEU A 128 -20.26 -27.82 -12.71
C LEU A 128 -21.27 -28.13 -13.83
N LEU A 129 -21.43 -27.23 -14.80
CA LEU A 129 -22.30 -27.44 -15.95
C LEU A 129 -21.74 -28.52 -16.90
N ASP A 130 -20.45 -28.50 -17.18
CA ASP A 130 -19.77 -29.51 -18.02
C ASP A 130 -19.83 -30.91 -17.40
N ARG A 131 -19.68 -31.02 -16.07
CA ARG A 131 -19.85 -32.28 -15.33
C ARG A 131 -21.27 -32.82 -15.42
N LYS A 132 -22.29 -31.96 -15.37
CA LYS A 132 -23.70 -32.39 -15.55
C LYS A 132 -23.97 -32.86 -16.98
N LEU A 133 -23.42 -32.21 -17.99
CA LEU A 133 -23.57 -32.62 -19.39
C LEU A 133 -22.87 -33.95 -19.70
N SER A 134 -21.70 -34.21 -19.09
CA SER A 134 -20.98 -35.49 -19.24
C SER A 134 -21.63 -36.68 -18.53
N HIS A 135 -22.48 -36.44 -17.52
CA HIS A 135 -23.22 -37.48 -16.79
C HIS A 135 -24.69 -37.60 -17.22
N SER A 136 -25.14 -36.83 -18.21
CA SER A 136 -26.44 -37.02 -18.84
C SER A 136 -26.44 -38.35 -19.61
N PRO A 137 -27.39 -39.28 -19.36
CA PRO A 137 -27.46 -40.54 -20.10
C PRO A 137 -27.61 -40.23 -21.60
N ARG A 138 -26.61 -40.59 -22.40
CA ARG A 138 -26.75 -40.65 -23.85
C ARG A 138 -27.80 -41.71 -24.19
N GLY A 139 -29.03 -41.28 -24.43
CA GLY A 139 -30.04 -42.09 -25.08
C GLY A 139 -31.41 -42.04 -24.42
N TRP A 140 -32.25 -41.12 -24.89
CA TRP A 140 -33.66 -41.40 -25.17
C TRP A 140 -34.04 -40.58 -26.41
N THR A 141 -33.75 -41.14 -27.59
CA THR A 141 -34.47 -40.82 -28.81
C THR A 141 -35.73 -41.69 -28.83
N LEU A 142 -36.90 -41.05 -28.76
CA LEU A 142 -38.16 -41.60 -29.27
C LEU A 142 -38.35 -41.08 -30.69
#